data_AF-H4FE62-F1
#
_entry.id   AF-H4FE62-F1
#
_cell.length_a   1.000
_cell.length_b   1.000
_cell.length_c   1.000
_cell.angle_alpha   90.00
_cell.angle_beta   90.00
_cell.angle_gamma   90.00
#
_symmetry.space_group_name_H-M   'P 1'
#
loop_
_entity.id
_entity.type
_entity.pdbx_description
1 polymer ?
#
loop_
_entity_poly.entity_id
_entity_poly.type
_entity_poly.pdbx_seq_one_letter_code
_entity_poly.pdbx_strand_id
1 'polypeptide(L)'
;MHWQNLTLACEVCNQNKSNKDPLLEHIVDPYQTDPEEHLIFAGGLIFAKGTQQGTATRILLELHRAELVEMRNDQVEKVMAIYAQILDATLPLPVRRALYQDLIQREAGPKAPYAAMTRCLVASMERALDPAVLAA
;
A
#
# COMPACT_ATOMS: atom_id res chain seq x y z
N MET A 1 3.74 -26.69 -1.01
CA MET A 1 2.55 -26.50 -1.87
C MET A 1 2.27 -25.00 -1.94
N HIS A 2 1.99 -24.52 -3.15
CA HIS A 2 1.94 -23.11 -3.54
C HIS A 2 0.88 -22.30 -2.78
N TRP A 3 1.28 -21.11 -2.31
CA TRP A 3 0.37 -20.09 -1.81
C TRP A 3 -0.22 -19.32 -2.99
N GLN A 4 -1.50 -19.54 -3.29
CA GLN A 4 -2.22 -18.89 -4.41
C GLN A 4 -2.91 -17.56 -4.04
N ASN A 5 -2.61 -16.97 -2.88
CA ASN A 5 -3.02 -15.62 -2.59
C ASN A 5 -1.84 -14.86 -2.01
N LEU A 6 -1.18 -14.13 -2.90
CA LEU A 6 -0.32 -13.00 -2.61
C LEU A 6 -1.24 -11.79 -2.44
N THR A 7 -1.46 -11.32 -1.23
CA THR A 7 -1.53 -9.85 -1.07
C THR A 7 -0.09 -9.32 -1.20
N LEU A 8 0.42 -9.46 -2.43
CA LEU A 8 1.67 -9.01 -3.05
C LEU A 8 2.96 -8.89 -2.20
N ALA A 9 3.39 -9.98 -1.56
CA ALA A 9 4.81 -10.12 -1.21
C ALA A 9 5.61 -10.57 -2.44
N CYS A 10 6.55 -9.77 -2.94
CA CYS A 10 7.42 -10.20 -4.05
C CYS A 10 8.20 -11.48 -3.73
N GLU A 11 8.76 -12.14 -4.75
CA GLU A 11 9.53 -13.39 -4.57
C GLU A 11 10.65 -13.25 -3.51
N VAL A 12 11.41 -12.14 -3.56
CA VAL A 12 12.48 -11.85 -2.60
C VAL A 12 11.95 -11.74 -1.17
N CYS A 13 10.80 -11.09 -0.95
CA CYS A 13 10.18 -11.01 0.37
C CYS A 13 9.76 -12.41 0.86
N ASN A 14 9.21 -13.26 -0.02
CA ASN A 14 8.82 -14.62 0.34
C ASN A 14 10.04 -15.49 0.69
N GLN A 15 11.12 -15.38 -0.09
CA GLN A 15 12.38 -16.06 0.21
C GLN A 15 12.96 -15.59 1.54
N ASN A 16 13.02 -14.28 1.79
CA ASN A 16 13.48 -13.71 3.06
C ASN A 16 12.63 -14.18 4.24
N LYS A 17 11.29 -14.22 4.10
CA LYS A 17 10.38 -14.81 5.08
C LYS A 17 10.77 -16.26 5.38
N SER A 18 10.83 -17.12 4.36
CA SER A 18 11.15 -18.55 4.56
C SER A 18 12.54 -18.78 5.14
N ASN A 19 13.52 -17.95 4.79
CA ASN A 19 14.91 -18.11 5.24
C ASN A 19 15.15 -17.57 6.65
N LYS A 20 14.47 -16.47 7.03
CA LYS A 20 14.79 -15.71 8.24
C LYS A 20 13.72 -15.79 9.33
N ASP A 21 12.48 -16.12 8.98
CA ASP A 21 11.38 -16.34 9.93
C ASP A 21 10.41 -17.43 9.40
N PRO A 22 10.88 -18.69 9.26
CA PRO A 22 10.11 -19.77 8.64
C PRO A 22 8.82 -20.13 9.37
N LEU A 23 8.77 -19.87 10.68
CA LEU A 23 7.61 -20.14 11.53
C LEU A 23 6.68 -18.93 11.68
N LEU A 24 7.03 -17.78 11.09
CA LEU A 24 6.24 -16.55 11.12
C LEU A 24 5.99 -16.05 12.55
N GLU A 25 7.02 -16.12 13.41
CA GLU A 25 6.94 -15.77 14.82
C GLU A 25 7.31 -14.29 15.09
N HIS A 26 7.96 -13.63 14.14
CA HIS A 26 8.59 -12.33 14.34
C HIS A 26 8.13 -11.26 13.38
N ILE A 27 7.81 -11.60 12.14
CA ILE A 27 7.31 -10.63 11.15
C ILE A 27 5.78 -10.52 11.20
N VAL A 28 5.27 -9.41 10.67
CA VAL A 28 3.84 -9.13 10.53
C VAL A 28 3.24 -10.09 9.50
N ASP A 29 2.19 -10.80 9.91
CA ASP A 29 1.34 -11.57 9.01
C ASP A 29 0.12 -10.72 8.61
N PRO A 30 0.06 -10.18 7.37
CA PRO A 30 -1.05 -9.34 6.91
C PRO A 30 -2.39 -10.09 6.84
N TYR A 31 -2.43 -11.41 7.05
CA TYR A 31 -3.66 -12.19 7.15
C TYR A 31 -4.22 -12.29 8.57
N GLN A 32 -3.40 -12.02 9.58
CA GLN A 32 -3.78 -12.15 10.99
C GLN A 32 -3.89 -10.80 11.69
N THR A 33 -3.13 -9.81 11.25
CA THR A 33 -3.11 -8.45 11.81
C THR A 33 -3.05 -7.41 10.69
N ASP A 34 -3.57 -6.21 10.97
CA ASP A 34 -3.44 -5.09 10.05
C ASP A 34 -2.00 -4.56 10.08
N PRO A 35 -1.27 -4.54 8.94
CA PRO A 35 0.07 -3.99 8.87
C PRO A 35 0.18 -2.54 9.38
N GLU A 36 -0.88 -1.74 9.31
CA GLU A 36 -0.89 -0.33 9.79
C GLU A 36 -0.79 -0.20 11.33
N GLU A 37 -1.00 -1.29 12.07
CA GLU A 37 -0.74 -1.36 13.52
C GLU A 37 0.76 -1.42 13.83
N HIS A 38 1.56 -1.91 12.89
CA HIS A 38 2.98 -2.20 13.09
C HIS A 38 3.91 -1.39 12.19
N LEU A 39 3.40 -0.89 11.06
CA LEU A 39 4.16 -0.22 10.02
C LEU A 39 3.56 1.16 9.71
N ILE A 40 4.43 2.06 9.28
CA ILE A 40 4.10 3.39 8.76
C ILE A 40 4.48 3.39 7.29
N PHE A 41 3.53 3.74 6.42
CA PHE A 41 3.76 3.91 4.98
C PHE A 41 3.98 5.39 4.68
N ALA A 42 5.15 5.73 4.13
CA ALA A 42 5.53 7.08 3.74
C ALA A 42 5.88 7.07 2.25
N GLY A 43 4.84 7.04 1.41
CA GLY A 43 5.00 6.73 -0.01
C GLY A 43 5.65 5.36 -0.21
N GLY A 44 6.66 5.28 -1.07
CA GLY A 44 7.39 4.03 -1.30
C GLY A 44 8.35 3.61 -0.19
N LEU A 45 8.40 4.32 0.94
CA LEU A 45 9.19 3.95 2.11
C LEU A 45 8.30 3.40 3.22
N ILE A 46 8.81 2.38 3.94
CA ILE A 46 8.10 1.75 5.06
C ILE A 46 8.94 1.84 6.34
N PHE A 47 8.34 2.31 7.43
CA PHE A 47 8.97 2.42 8.73
C PHE A 47 8.24 1.57 9.76
N ALA A 48 8.92 1.18 10.84
CA ALA A 48 8.26 0.51 11.95
C ALA A 48 7.55 1.55 12.83
N LYS A 49 6.36 1.21 13.33
CA LYS A 49 5.58 2.06 14.25
C LYS A 49 6.03 1.93 15.72
N GLY A 50 7.31 1.60 15.92
CA GLY A 50 7.89 1.33 17.24
C GLY A 50 7.60 -0.07 17.81
N THR A 51 6.90 -0.94 17.08
CA THR A 51 6.65 -2.33 17.50
C THR A 51 7.84 -3.24 17.17
N GLN A 52 8.02 -4.30 17.97
CA GLN A 52 9.03 -5.33 17.71
C GLN A 52 8.77 -6.02 16.36
N GLN A 53 7.53 -6.44 16.12
CA GLN A 53 7.15 -7.10 14.86
C GLN A 53 7.33 -6.18 13.65
N GLY A 54 6.97 -4.90 13.73
CA GLY A 54 7.21 -3.95 12.64
C GLY A 54 8.69 -3.77 12.34
N THR A 55 9.53 -3.71 13.38
CA THR A 55 10.99 -3.60 13.24
C THR A 55 11.58 -4.85 12.59
N ALA A 56 11.19 -6.03 13.08
CA ALA A 56 11.60 -7.31 12.52
C ALA A 56 11.16 -7.44 11.05
N THR A 57 9.90 -7.12 10.73
CA THR A 57 9.37 -7.17 9.37
C THR A 57 10.19 -6.29 8.42
N ARG A 58 10.48 -5.04 8.80
CA ARG A 58 11.25 -4.11 7.97
C ARG A 58 12.67 -4.62 7.68
N ILE A 59 13.33 -5.18 8.70
CA ILE A 59 14.73 -5.62 8.61
C ILE A 59 14.83 -6.99 7.93
N LEU A 60 14.09 -7.99 8.41
CA LEU A 60 14.20 -9.36 7.93
C LEU A 60 13.72 -9.50 6.48
N LEU A 61 12.60 -8.83 6.13
CA LEU A 61 12.12 -8.83 4.74
C LEU A 61 12.87 -7.85 3.83
N GLU A 62 13.81 -7.08 4.39
CA GLU A 62 14.60 -6.08 3.65
C GLU A 62 13.70 -5.12 2.87
N LEU A 63 12.70 -4.54 3.55
CA LEU A 63 11.67 -3.73 2.89
C LEU A 63 12.21 -2.47 2.21
N HIS A 64 13.49 -2.12 2.39
CA HIS A 64 14.17 -0.98 1.75
C HIS A 64 15.18 -1.38 0.67
N ARG A 65 15.17 -2.64 0.20
CA ARG A 65 15.95 -3.00 -1.00
C ARG A 65 15.54 -2.11 -2.18
N ALA A 66 16.51 -1.62 -2.94
CA ALA A 66 16.32 -0.56 -3.95
C ALA A 66 15.15 -0.86 -4.90
N GLU A 67 15.17 -2.03 -5.53
CA GLU A 67 14.13 -2.51 -6.45
C GLU A 67 12.72 -2.47 -5.85
N LEU A 68 12.54 -2.82 -4.56
CA LEU A 68 11.22 -2.78 -3.93
C LEU A 68 10.75 -1.35 -3.68
N VAL A 69 11.68 -0.46 -3.32
CA VAL A 69 11.39 0.96 -3.14
C VAL A 69 10.99 1.58 -4.47
N GLU A 70 11.70 1.25 -5.56
CA GLU A 70 11.38 1.68 -6.92
C GLU A 70 9.98 1.21 -7.34
N MET A 71 9.68 -0.09 -7.22
CA MET A 71 8.35 -0.61 -7.55
C MET A 71 7.22 0.05 -6.75
N ARG A 72 7.46 0.40 -5.48
CA ARG A 72 6.47 1.12 -4.67
C ARG A 72 6.36 2.58 -5.10
N ASN A 73 7.46 3.22 -5.46
CA ASN A 73 7.45 4.59 -5.99
C ASN A 73 6.68 4.65 -7.32
N ASP A 74 6.84 3.67 -8.22
CA ASP A 74 6.05 3.58 -9.46
C ASP A 74 4.54 3.53 -9.16
N GLN A 75 4.15 2.75 -8.14
CA GLN A 75 2.75 2.70 -7.70
C GLN A 75 2.28 4.03 -7.11
N VAL A 76 3.13 4.72 -6.33
CA VAL A 76 2.82 6.06 -5.81
C VAL A 76 2.64 7.05 -6.97
N GLU A 77 3.55 7.08 -7.94
CA GLU A 77 3.45 7.97 -9.12
C GLU A 77 2.18 7.71 -9.92
N LYS A 78 1.82 6.44 -10.14
CA LYS A 78 0.56 6.05 -10.78
C LYS A 78 -0.66 6.59 -10.03
N VAL A 79 -0.71 6.40 -8.71
CA VAL A 79 -1.82 6.88 -7.86
C VAL A 79 -1.89 8.41 -7.88
N MET A 80 -0.75 9.09 -7.82
CA MET A 80 -0.68 10.55 -7.85
C MET A 80 -1.07 11.13 -9.22
N ALA A 81 -0.81 10.43 -10.32
CA ALA A 81 -1.28 10.83 -11.65
C ALA A 81 -2.81 10.74 -11.79
N ILE A 82 -3.45 9.75 -11.14
CA ILE A 82 -4.92 9.68 -11.06
C ILE A 82 -5.43 10.80 -10.15
N TYR A 83 -4.79 11.03 -9.02
CA TYR A 83 -5.17 12.10 -8.09
C TYR A 83 -5.15 13.48 -8.74
N ALA A 84 -4.13 13.78 -9.54
CA ALA A 84 -4.04 15.05 -10.27
C ALA A 84 -5.26 15.27 -11.19
N GLN A 85 -5.78 14.22 -11.83
CA GLN A 85 -7.00 14.30 -12.63
C GLN A 85 -8.24 14.51 -11.75
N ILE A 86 -8.32 13.87 -10.58
CA ILE A 86 -9.43 14.08 -9.63
C ILE A 86 -9.44 15.53 -9.11
N LEU A 87 -8.27 16.16 -8.95
CA LEU A 87 -8.15 17.56 -8.54
C LEU A 87 -8.49 18.57 -9.64
N ASP A 88 -8.52 18.15 -10.91
CA ASP A 88 -8.83 19.03 -12.03
C ASP A 88 -10.30 19.49 -11.97
N ALA A 89 -10.51 20.72 -11.49
CA ALA A 89 -11.81 21.34 -11.37
C ALA A 89 -12.46 21.68 -12.73
N THR A 90 -11.73 21.58 -13.84
CA THR A 90 -12.31 21.72 -15.18
C THR A 90 -13.09 20.47 -15.60
N LEU A 91 -12.83 19.33 -14.96
CA LEU A 91 -13.60 18.10 -15.20
C LEU A 91 -14.96 18.14 -14.48
N PRO A 92 -16.04 17.67 -15.12
CA PRO A 92 -17.35 17.57 -14.47
C PRO A 92 -17.28 16.70 -13.21
N LEU A 93 -18.02 17.09 -12.17
CA LEU A 93 -18.08 16.34 -10.89
C LEU A 93 -18.35 14.83 -11.06
N PRO A 94 -19.28 14.38 -11.94
CA PRO A 94 -19.49 12.94 -12.15
C PRO A 94 -18.25 12.20 -12.65
N VAL A 95 -17.42 12.84 -13.47
CA VAL A 95 -16.17 12.27 -13.98
C VAL A 95 -15.15 12.15 -12.85
N ARG A 96 -14.99 13.20 -12.05
CA ARG A 96 -14.08 13.21 -10.89
C ARG A 96 -14.46 12.14 -9.86
N ARG A 97 -15.77 11.96 -9.62
CA ARG A 97 -16.29 10.86 -8.77
C ARG A 97 -15.97 9.48 -9.34
N ALA A 98 -16.18 9.27 -10.64
CA ALA A 98 -15.87 8.00 -11.28
C ALA A 98 -14.37 7.67 -11.19
N LEU A 99 -13.50 8.64 -11.40
CA LEU A 99 -12.05 8.48 -11.23
C LEU A 99 -11.66 8.09 -9.80
N TYR A 100 -12.27 8.74 -8.79
CA TYR A 100 -12.05 8.39 -7.40
C TYR A 100 -12.53 6.98 -7.05
N GLN A 101 -13.72 6.60 -7.50
CA GLN A 101 -14.25 5.24 -7.29
C GLN A 101 -13.37 4.18 -7.97
N ASP A 102 -12.90 4.45 -9.19
CA ASP A 102 -12.00 3.55 -9.91
C ASP A 102 -10.64 3.41 -9.20
N LEU A 103 -10.09 4.51 -8.68
CA LEU A 103 -8.87 4.52 -7.86
C LEU A 103 -9.02 3.62 -6.62
N ILE A 104 -10.11 3.78 -5.87
CA ILE A 104 -10.38 2.97 -4.68
C ILE A 104 -10.52 1.49 -5.05
N GLN A 105 -11.29 1.18 -6.10
CA GLN A 105 -11.59 -0.19 -6.47
C GLN A 105 -10.36 -0.93 -7.03
N ARG A 106 -9.56 -0.26 -7.88
CA ARG A 106 -8.47 -0.91 -8.62
C ARG A 106 -7.13 -0.85 -7.91
N GLU A 107 -6.82 0.28 -7.27
CA GLU A 107 -5.48 0.53 -6.72
C GLU A 107 -5.45 0.40 -5.19
N ALA A 108 -6.53 0.77 -4.49
CA ALA A 108 -6.63 0.66 -3.04
C ALA A 108 -7.40 -0.59 -2.56
N GLY A 109 -7.95 -1.38 -3.50
CA GLY A 109 -8.71 -2.58 -3.21
C GLY A 109 -7.89 -3.66 -2.50
N PRO A 110 -8.52 -4.57 -1.73
CA PRO A 110 -7.81 -5.53 -0.88
C PRO A 110 -6.91 -6.52 -1.64
N LYS A 111 -7.16 -6.72 -2.94
CA LYS A 111 -6.36 -7.60 -3.82
C LYS A 111 -5.33 -6.83 -4.65
N ALA A 112 -5.28 -5.51 -4.55
CA ALA A 112 -4.37 -4.69 -5.33
C ALA A 112 -2.92 -4.81 -4.83
N PRO A 113 -1.94 -4.69 -5.73
CA PRO A 113 -0.54 -4.42 -5.37
C PRO A 113 -0.43 -3.32 -4.34
N TYR A 114 0.33 -3.58 -3.27
CA TYR A 114 0.64 -2.57 -2.24
C TYR A 114 -0.61 -1.92 -1.61
N ALA A 115 -1.74 -2.63 -1.55
CA ALA A 115 -3.03 -2.08 -1.12
C ALA A 115 -2.98 -1.30 0.21
N ALA A 116 -2.23 -1.78 1.21
CA ALA A 116 -2.07 -1.06 2.49
C ALA A 116 -1.38 0.31 2.31
N MET A 117 -0.30 0.35 1.53
CA MET A 117 0.39 1.60 1.18
C MET A 117 -0.54 2.53 0.39
N THR A 118 -1.24 2.00 -0.61
CA THR A 118 -2.15 2.80 -1.45
C THR A 118 -3.30 3.36 -0.64
N ARG A 119 -3.91 2.59 0.27
CA ARG A 119 -4.97 3.09 1.17
C ARG A 119 -4.46 4.21 2.07
N CYS A 120 -3.28 4.04 2.66
CA CYS A 120 -2.66 5.08 3.50
C CYS A 120 -2.43 6.37 2.70
N LEU A 121 -1.94 6.24 1.46
CA LEU A 121 -1.75 7.37 0.54
C LEU A 121 -3.09 8.05 0.21
N VAL A 122 -4.11 7.29 -0.18
CA VAL A 122 -5.43 7.84 -0.52
C VAL A 122 -6.09 8.54 0.68
N ALA A 123 -6.02 7.94 1.87
CA ALA A 123 -6.54 8.57 3.10
C ALA A 123 -5.86 9.92 3.40
N SER A 124 -4.59 10.09 3.02
CA SER A 124 -3.91 11.39 3.13
C SER A 124 -4.41 12.41 2.10
N MET A 125 -4.73 11.94 0.88
CA MET A 125 -5.21 12.75 -0.24
C MET A 125 -6.65 13.24 -0.06
N GLU A 126 -7.51 12.42 0.55
CA GLU A 126 -8.92 12.75 0.81
C GLU A 126 -9.10 14.07 1.56
N ARG A 127 -8.13 14.45 2.40
CA ARG A 127 -8.13 15.72 3.15
C ARG A 127 -8.14 16.96 2.25
N ALA A 128 -7.69 16.82 1.01
CA ALA A 128 -7.63 17.90 0.02
C ALA A 128 -8.66 17.73 -1.10
N LEU A 129 -9.46 16.67 -1.09
CA LEU A 129 -10.53 16.48 -2.07
C LEU A 129 -11.78 17.26 -1.67
N ASP A 130 -12.51 17.73 -2.69
CA ASP A 130 -13.85 18.29 -2.50
C ASP A 130 -14.77 17.20 -1.89
N PRO A 131 -15.44 17.46 -0.75
CA PRO A 131 -16.37 16.50 -0.15
C PRO A 131 -17.42 15.97 -1.11
N ALA A 132 -17.80 16.75 -2.13
CA ALA A 132 -18.71 16.31 -3.17
C ALA A 132 -18.13 15.18 -4.02
N VAL A 133 -16.81 15.07 -4.22
CA VAL A 133 -16.17 13.95 -4.92
C VAL A 133 -16.20 12.67 -4.07
N LEU A 134 -16.14 12.80 -2.75
CA LEU A 134 -16.16 11.67 -1.81
C LEU A 134 -17.57 11.11 -1.56
N ALA A 135 -18.62 11.93 -1.81
CA ALA A 135 -20.00 11.52 -1.66
C ALA A 135 -20.40 10.47 -2.72
N ALA A 136 -20.89 9.33 -2.25
CA ALA A 136 -21.35 8.19 -3.06
C ALA A 136 -22.56 8.53 -3.94
#